data_AF-A0A921HLR6-F1
#
_entry.id   AF-A0A921HLR6-F1
#
_cell.length_a   1.000
_cell.length_b   1.000
_cell.length_c   1.000
_cell.angle_alpha   90.00
_cell.angle_beta   90.00
_cell.angle_gamma   90.00
#
_symmetry.space_group_name_H-M   'P 1'
#
loop_
_entity.id
_entity.type
_entity.pdbx_description
1 polymer ?
#
loop_
_entity_poly.entity_id
_entity_poly.type
_entity_poly.pdbx_seq_one_letter_code
_entity_poly.pdbx_strand_id
1 'polypeptide(L)'
;MDAKLFLMAGCLTGIVSACMHEKSDDASDIPKVVHALVLEADSLMQSDSLFWNKPIDKLHPRVCIHDSLIRQKLDSALALRPDKQTYLLKYRYLLQSWRLQKVLDLLREMDRCMSDSMSSELLHLKAVLEDYKGDTLTARRDFLRADSAYTIKIQQVAQDSLMYGFARIEKALNLSLMQNDFRPFQEEIAFYERVHSSSINGIEQWKQITDKAAYYRKMFE
;
A
#
# COMPACT_ATOMS: atom_id res chain seq x y z
N MET A 1 -5.28 -13.78 -1.73
CA MET A 1 -5.09 -12.38 -1.33
C MET A 1 -6.43 -11.86 -0.86
N ASP A 2 -6.53 -11.27 0.33
CA ASP A 2 -7.78 -10.68 0.84
C ASP A 2 -8.16 -9.49 -0.04
N ALA A 3 -9.37 -9.48 -0.60
CA ALA A 3 -9.87 -8.41 -1.46
C ALA A 3 -9.77 -7.03 -0.79
N LYS A 4 -9.93 -6.95 0.54
CA LYS A 4 -9.78 -5.69 1.29
C LYS A 4 -8.35 -5.14 1.20
N LEU A 5 -7.36 -6.02 1.17
CA LEU A 5 -5.94 -5.67 1.12
C LEU A 5 -5.50 -5.34 -0.32
N PHE A 6 -6.06 -6.07 -1.28
CA PHE A 6 -5.98 -5.74 -2.71
C PHE A 6 -6.54 -4.33 -2.99
N LEU A 7 -7.70 -4.02 -2.42
CA LEU A 7 -8.42 -2.76 -2.66
C LEU A 7 -7.93 -1.58 -1.81
N MET A 8 -7.13 -1.83 -0.77
CA MET A 8 -6.42 -0.79 0.00
C MET A 8 -5.11 -0.39 -0.66
N ALA A 9 -4.39 -1.36 -1.24
CA ALA A 9 -2.96 -1.17 -1.42
C ALA A 9 -2.29 -2.02 -2.50
N GLY A 10 -2.99 -2.94 -3.18
CA GLY A 10 -2.45 -3.68 -4.33
C GLY A 10 -1.08 -4.39 -4.18
N CYS A 11 -0.46 -4.41 -3.01
CA CYS A 11 0.95 -4.78 -2.85
C CYS A 11 1.26 -5.24 -1.41
N LEU A 12 1.24 -6.56 -1.20
CA LEU A 12 2.13 -7.21 -0.21
C LEU A 12 3.05 -8.26 -0.86
N THR A 13 3.05 -8.38 -2.19
CA THR A 13 3.98 -9.27 -2.90
C THR A 13 5.33 -8.58 -3.07
N GLY A 14 6.21 -8.78 -2.08
CA GLY A 14 7.66 -8.55 -2.23
C GLY A 14 8.31 -7.62 -1.20
N ILE A 15 8.31 -7.97 0.09
CA ILE A 15 9.26 -7.37 1.06
C ILE A 15 10.30 -8.39 1.57
N VAL A 16 10.34 -9.62 1.04
CA VAL A 16 11.45 -10.53 1.34
C VAL A 16 12.20 -10.82 0.05
N SER A 17 13.34 -10.13 -0.10
CA SER A 17 14.51 -10.46 -0.94
C SER A 17 15.04 -9.25 -1.71
N ALA A 18 15.55 -8.26 -0.98
CA ALA A 18 16.58 -7.35 -1.50
C ALA A 18 17.52 -6.90 -0.36
N CYS A 19 17.93 -7.84 0.51
CA CYS A 19 19.09 -7.62 1.38
C CYS A 19 20.40 -8.02 0.68
N MET A 20 20.40 -8.25 -0.63
CA MET A 20 21.58 -8.70 -1.33
C MET A 20 21.94 -7.76 -2.48
N HIS A 21 23.08 -7.11 -2.28
CA HIS A 21 23.91 -6.40 -3.24
C HIS A 21 23.52 -4.98 -3.64
N GLU A 22 23.97 -4.04 -2.81
CA GLU A 22 24.94 -3.06 -3.33
C GLU A 22 26.23 -3.19 -2.52
N LYS A 23 27.31 -3.66 -3.15
CA LYS A 23 28.66 -3.39 -2.64
C LYS A 23 28.88 -1.88 -2.82
N SER A 24 28.55 -1.12 -1.79
CA SER A 24 29.00 0.26 -1.65
C SER A 24 30.34 0.19 -0.92
N ASP A 25 31.41 0.57 -1.62
CA ASP A 25 32.74 0.81 -1.06
C ASP A 25 32.79 2.11 -0.21
N ASP A 26 31.67 2.50 0.44
CA ASP A 26 31.67 3.65 1.33
C ASP A 26 32.10 3.25 2.75
N ALA A 27 33.14 3.92 3.24
CA ALA A 27 33.63 3.89 4.62
C ALA A 27 32.64 4.51 5.64
N SER A 28 31.35 4.59 5.31
CA SER A 28 30.30 5.17 6.15
C SER A 28 29.66 4.07 7.00
N ASP A 29 29.65 4.25 8.31
CA ASP A 29 28.95 3.34 9.22
C ASP A 29 27.41 3.52 9.18
N ILE A 30 26.92 4.63 8.63
CA ILE A 30 25.49 4.97 8.63
C ILE A 30 24.63 3.93 7.88
N PRO A 31 24.95 3.50 6.65
CA PRO A 31 24.20 2.44 5.96
C PRO A 31 24.15 1.13 6.75
N LYS A 32 25.24 0.76 7.44
CA LYS A 32 25.29 -0.47 8.26
C LYS A 32 24.39 -0.36 9.48
N VAL A 33 24.38 0.80 10.15
CA VAL A 33 23.50 1.07 11.30
C VAL A 33 22.03 1.05 10.86
N VAL A 34 21.69 1.71 9.76
CA VAL A 34 20.32 1.71 9.20
C VAL A 34 19.88 0.28 8.87
N HIS A 35 20.73 -0.48 8.18
CA HIS A 35 20.44 -1.87 7.84
C HIS A 35 20.22 -2.74 9.09
N ALA A 36 21.06 -2.60 10.13
CA ALA A 36 20.88 -3.31 11.39
C ALA A 36 19.55 -2.98 12.08
N LEU A 37 19.19 -1.69 12.15
CA LEU A 37 17.91 -1.25 12.73
C LEU A 37 16.71 -1.83 11.99
N VAL A 38 16.75 -1.84 10.65
CA VAL A 38 15.69 -2.40 9.80
C VAL A 38 15.56 -3.91 9.99
N LEU A 39 16.69 -4.64 10.00
CA LEU A 39 16.69 -6.09 10.24
C LEU A 39 16.18 -6.46 11.63
N GLU A 40 16.58 -5.72 12.66
CA GLU A 40 16.10 -5.94 14.01
C GLU A 40 14.59 -5.64 14.12
N ALA A 41 14.11 -4.57 13.49
CA ALA A 41 12.68 -4.26 13.44
C ALA A 41 11.89 -5.36 12.74
N ASP A 42 12.34 -5.82 11.57
CA ASP A 42 11.68 -6.92 10.84
C ASP A 42 11.73 -8.22 11.66
N SER A 43 12.86 -8.59 12.25
CA SER A 43 12.98 -9.78 13.10
C SER A 43 12.01 -9.76 14.27
N LEU A 44 11.88 -8.63 14.96
CA LEU A 44 10.91 -8.45 16.04
C LEU A 44 9.47 -8.62 15.51
N MET A 45 9.16 -8.05 14.34
CA MET A 45 7.86 -8.23 13.71
C MET A 45 7.60 -9.69 13.32
N GLN A 46 8.56 -10.38 12.71
CA GLN A 46 8.43 -11.79 12.29
C GLN A 46 8.26 -12.74 13.49
N SER A 47 8.83 -12.40 14.65
CA SER A 47 8.70 -13.21 15.86
C SER A 47 7.26 -13.31 16.40
N ASP A 48 6.41 -12.33 16.09
CA ASP A 48 4.98 -12.34 16.44
C ASP A 48 4.17 -12.94 15.30
N SER A 49 4.17 -14.27 15.20
CA SER A 49 3.44 -14.99 14.13
C SER A 49 1.93 -14.66 14.08
N LEU A 50 1.34 -14.34 15.24
CA LEU A 50 -0.06 -13.97 15.34
C LEU A 50 -0.36 -12.56 14.80
N PHE A 51 0.65 -11.68 14.72
CA PHE A 51 0.52 -10.38 14.07
C PHE A 51 0.32 -10.52 12.56
N TRP A 52 1.00 -11.49 11.94
CA TRP A 52 0.93 -11.74 10.48
C TRP A 52 -0.21 -12.65 10.05
N ASN A 53 -0.58 -13.62 10.89
CA ASN A 53 -1.56 -14.64 10.53
C ASN A 53 -3.02 -14.20 10.73
N LYS A 54 -3.24 -12.96 11.20
CA LYS A 54 -4.59 -12.41 11.36
C LYS A 54 -4.94 -11.44 10.23
N PRO A 55 -6.21 -11.45 9.76
CA PRO A 55 -6.70 -10.43 8.83
C PRO A 55 -6.53 -9.03 9.42
N ILE A 56 -6.36 -8.05 8.53
CA ILE A 56 -6.34 -6.64 8.92
C ILE A 56 -7.75 -6.23 9.36
N ASP A 57 -7.95 -6.22 10.68
CA ASP A 57 -9.23 -5.95 11.32
C ASP A 57 -9.22 -4.56 12.00
N LYS A 58 -10.22 -3.75 11.64
CA LYS A 58 -10.45 -2.43 12.23
C LYS A 58 -11.11 -2.51 13.61
N LEU A 59 -11.92 -3.54 13.85
CA LEU A 59 -12.65 -3.72 15.10
C LEU A 59 -11.71 -4.24 16.20
N HIS A 60 -10.70 -5.02 15.79
CA HIS A 60 -9.70 -5.60 16.69
C HIS A 60 -8.29 -5.34 16.16
N PRO A 61 -7.86 -4.06 16.09
CA PRO A 61 -6.54 -3.72 15.59
C PRO A 61 -5.48 -4.33 16.49
N ARG A 62 -4.53 -5.03 15.89
CA ARG A 62 -3.47 -5.72 16.62
C ARG A 62 -2.15 -5.00 16.41
N VAL A 63 -1.45 -4.76 17.50
CA VAL A 63 -0.06 -4.32 17.47
C VAL A 63 0.85 -5.50 17.78
N CYS A 64 2.08 -5.46 17.27
CA CYS A 64 3.07 -6.46 17.62
C CYS A 64 3.46 -6.36 19.11
N ILE A 65 3.84 -7.48 19.73
CA ILE A 65 4.37 -7.56 21.10
C ILE A 65 5.42 -6.46 21.37
N HIS A 66 6.30 -6.18 20.41
CA HIS A 66 7.37 -5.18 20.53
C HIS A 66 7.05 -3.84 19.85
N ASP A 67 5.79 -3.39 19.87
CA ASP A 67 5.31 -2.20 19.14
C ASP A 67 6.20 -0.96 19.28
N SER A 68 6.53 -0.57 20.51
CA SER A 68 7.31 0.64 20.77
C SER A 68 8.73 0.53 20.19
N LEU A 69 9.37 -0.62 20.38
CA LEU A 69 10.73 -0.87 19.92
C LEU A 69 10.82 -0.96 18.39
N ILE A 70 9.86 -1.63 17.74
CA ILE A 70 9.77 -1.69 16.28
C ILE A 70 9.64 -0.29 15.69
N ARG A 71 8.69 0.52 16.21
CA ARG A 71 8.51 1.90 15.75
C ARG A 71 9.76 2.74 15.97
N GLN A 72 10.38 2.66 17.15
CA GLN A 72 11.61 3.39 17.47
C GLN A 72 12.75 3.05 16.51
N LYS A 73 12.96 1.77 16.18
CA LYS A 73 14.02 1.35 15.25
C LYS A 73 13.78 1.90 13.85
N LEU A 74 12.55 1.80 13.35
CA LEU A 74 12.18 2.31 12.03
C LEU A 74 12.23 3.84 11.95
N ASP A 75 11.81 4.53 13.01
CA ASP A 75 11.92 5.99 13.12
C ASP A 75 13.39 6.44 13.13
N SER A 76 14.25 5.71 13.87
CA SER A 76 15.69 5.99 13.92
C SER A 76 16.37 5.74 12.57
N ALA A 77 16.00 4.66 11.88
CA ALA A 77 16.51 4.35 10.55
C ALA A 77 16.16 5.46 9.54
N LEU A 78 14.88 5.89 9.49
CA LEU A 78 14.45 6.99 8.62
C LEU A 78 15.10 8.33 8.97
N ALA A 79 15.30 8.62 10.26
CA ALA A 79 15.97 9.83 10.70
C ALA A 79 17.46 9.87 10.30
N LEU A 80 18.12 8.72 10.28
CA LEU A 80 19.52 8.60 9.85
C LEU A 80 19.65 8.68 8.33
N ARG A 81 18.83 7.94 7.60
CA ARG A 81 18.83 7.91 6.14
C ARG A 81 17.46 7.48 5.63
N PRO A 82 16.66 8.39 5.06
CA PRO A 82 15.41 8.02 4.40
C PRO A 82 15.70 7.10 3.19
N ASP A 83 15.05 5.94 3.15
CA ASP A 83 15.16 5.01 2.04
C ASP A 83 13.84 4.25 1.83
N LYS A 84 13.61 3.81 0.59
CA LYS A 84 12.37 3.13 0.17
C LYS A 84 12.06 1.89 0.98
N GLN A 85 13.04 1.08 1.34
CA GLN A 85 12.81 -0.18 2.04
C GLN A 85 12.33 0.08 3.47
N THR A 86 12.95 1.02 4.18
CA THR A 86 12.54 1.39 5.54
C THR A 86 11.12 1.99 5.54
N TYR A 87 10.80 2.86 4.58
CA TYR A 87 9.42 3.38 4.42
C TYR A 87 8.40 2.26 4.19
N LEU A 88 8.70 1.31 3.29
CA LEU A 88 7.78 0.21 2.99
C LEU A 88 7.59 -0.74 4.18
N LEU A 89 8.65 -1.02 4.94
CA LEU A 89 8.54 -1.84 6.15
C LEU A 89 7.69 -1.14 7.23
N LYS A 90 7.93 0.15 7.47
CA LYS A 90 7.13 0.94 8.41
C LYS A 90 5.67 1.09 7.95
N TYR A 91 5.45 1.28 6.66
CA TYR A 91 4.12 1.27 6.06
C TYR A 91 3.38 -0.03 6.36
N ARG A 92 4.02 -1.18 6.06
CA ARG A 92 3.45 -2.51 6.32
C ARG A 92 3.09 -2.69 7.80
N TYR A 93 3.99 -2.29 8.70
CA TYR A 93 3.74 -2.34 10.14
C TYR A 93 2.52 -1.52 10.56
N LEU A 94 2.44 -0.26 10.14
CA LEU A 94 1.38 0.67 10.52
C LEU A 94 0.03 0.25 9.93
N LEU A 95 0.00 -0.23 8.69
CA LEU A 95 -1.22 -0.71 8.04
C LEU A 95 -1.76 -1.97 8.72
N GLN A 96 -0.89 -2.95 8.99
CA GLN A 96 -1.26 -4.16 9.72
C GLN A 96 -1.80 -3.84 11.14
N SER A 97 -1.26 -2.78 11.74
CA SER A 97 -1.71 -2.25 13.04
C SER A 97 -2.94 -1.33 12.97
N TRP A 98 -3.54 -1.17 11.79
CA TRP A 98 -4.65 -0.25 11.51
C TRP A 98 -4.42 1.20 11.98
N ARG A 99 -3.18 1.69 11.94
CA ARG A 99 -2.81 3.06 12.36
C ARG A 99 -2.93 4.03 11.20
N LEU A 100 -4.12 4.20 10.63
CA LEU A 100 -4.36 4.90 9.36
C LEU A 100 -3.84 6.35 9.32
N GLN A 101 -4.00 7.13 10.39
CA GLN A 101 -3.45 8.50 10.43
C GLN A 101 -1.91 8.49 10.35
N LYS A 102 -1.25 7.50 10.98
CA LYS A 102 0.20 7.35 10.90
C LYS A 102 0.65 6.83 9.53
N VAL A 103 -0.17 6.01 8.87
CA VAL A 103 0.06 5.63 7.47
C VAL A 103 0.02 6.87 6.59
N LEU A 104 -1.01 7.72 6.72
CA LEU A 104 -1.11 8.96 5.94
C LEU A 104 0.09 9.90 6.18
N ASP A 105 0.48 10.10 7.45
CA ASP A 105 1.64 10.92 7.80
C ASP A 105 2.92 10.38 7.13
N LEU A 106 3.12 9.05 7.16
CA LEU A 106 4.27 8.39 6.54
C LEU A 106 4.27 8.54 5.01
N LEU A 107 3.11 8.38 4.35
CA LEU A 107 2.98 8.52 2.90
C LEU A 107 3.25 9.96 2.44
N ARG A 108 2.84 10.97 3.23
CA ARG A 108 3.17 12.38 2.99
C ARG A 108 4.67 12.63 3.12
N GLU A 109 5.31 12.05 4.13
CA GLU A 109 6.75 12.14 4.34
C GLU A 109 7.54 11.50 3.18
N MET A 110 7.16 10.27 2.82
CA MET A 110 7.76 9.53 1.72
C MET A 110 7.63 10.27 0.39
N ASP A 111 6.44 10.80 0.08
CA ASP A 111 6.19 11.55 -1.15
C ASP A 111 7.03 12.85 -1.22
N ARG A 112 7.21 13.53 -0.08
CA ARG A 112 8.08 14.71 0.01
C ARG A 112 9.56 14.37 -0.18
N CYS A 113 10.03 13.27 0.41
CA CYS A 113 11.45 12.91 0.38
C CYS A 113 11.86 12.12 -0.88
N MET A 114 10.93 11.38 -1.47
CA MET A 114 11.18 10.40 -2.54
C MET A 114 9.98 10.30 -3.49
N SER A 115 9.47 11.44 -3.97
CA SER A 115 8.31 11.52 -4.88
C SER A 115 8.39 10.52 -6.04
N ASP A 116 9.57 10.38 -6.67
CA ASP A 116 9.79 9.51 -7.83
C ASP A 116 9.76 8.01 -7.50
N SER A 117 9.83 7.67 -6.21
CA SER A 117 9.77 6.30 -5.70
C SER A 117 8.37 5.86 -5.25
N MET A 118 7.39 6.77 -5.26
CA MET A 118 6.01 6.47 -4.92
C MET A 118 5.37 5.59 -6.00
N SER A 119 4.91 4.39 -5.62
CA SER A 119 4.18 3.51 -6.54
C SER A 119 2.76 4.01 -6.77
N SER A 120 2.10 3.48 -7.81
CA SER A 120 0.69 3.74 -8.10
C SER A 120 -0.21 3.45 -6.89
N GLU A 121 0.06 2.37 -6.17
CA GLU A 121 -0.74 1.94 -5.02
C GLU A 121 -0.51 2.84 -3.80
N LEU A 122 0.73 3.28 -3.56
CA LEU A 122 1.03 4.20 -2.46
C LEU A 122 0.41 5.58 -2.70
N LEU A 123 0.44 6.07 -3.95
CA LEU A 123 -0.24 7.30 -4.34
C LEU A 123 -1.75 7.18 -4.20
N HIS A 124 -2.32 6.05 -4.64
CA HIS A 124 -3.73 5.74 -4.51
C HIS A 124 -4.18 5.73 -3.05
N LEU A 125 -3.50 4.97 -2.18
CA LEU A 125 -3.84 4.89 -0.77
C LEU A 125 -3.68 6.25 -0.08
N LYS A 126 -2.63 7.01 -0.42
CA LYS A 126 -2.47 8.38 0.07
C LYS A 126 -3.68 9.23 -0.31
N ALA A 127 -4.07 9.23 -1.59
CA ALA A 127 -5.23 9.97 -2.08
C ALA A 127 -6.54 9.58 -1.37
N VAL A 128 -6.75 8.27 -1.18
CA VAL A 128 -7.90 7.74 -0.42
C VAL A 128 -7.94 8.25 1.01
N LEU A 129 -6.81 8.23 1.71
CA LEU A 129 -6.73 8.67 3.11
C LEU A 129 -6.86 10.20 3.24
N GLU A 130 -6.35 10.97 2.28
CA GLU A 130 -6.56 12.42 2.21
C GLU A 130 -8.05 12.76 2.01
N ASP A 131 -8.71 12.09 1.06
CA ASP A 131 -10.11 12.33 0.75
C ASP A 131 -11.03 11.91 1.90
N TYR A 132 -10.75 10.76 2.51
CA TYR A 132 -11.48 10.28 3.69
C TYR A 132 -11.37 11.25 4.87
N LYS A 133 -10.22 11.93 5.03
CA LYS A 133 -10.02 12.99 6.03
C LYS A 133 -10.71 14.31 5.66
N GLY A 134 -11.19 14.45 4.42
CA GLY A 134 -11.86 15.64 3.91
C GLY A 134 -10.96 16.59 3.11
N ASP A 135 -9.68 16.28 2.90
CA ASP A 135 -8.79 17.09 2.05
C ASP A 135 -8.91 16.68 0.57
N THR A 136 -10.04 17.07 -0.02
CA THR A 136 -10.41 16.71 -1.39
C THR A 136 -9.48 17.29 -2.46
N LEU A 137 -8.83 18.44 -2.19
CA LEU A 137 -7.91 19.07 -3.15
C LEU A 137 -6.61 18.28 -3.25
N THR A 138 -6.01 17.96 -2.09
CA THR A 138 -4.79 17.14 -2.03
C THR A 138 -5.08 15.74 -2.59
N ALA A 139 -6.21 15.16 -2.21
CA ALA A 139 -6.63 13.86 -2.72
C ALA A 139 -6.76 13.84 -4.25
N ARG A 140 -7.43 14.83 -4.85
CA ARG A 140 -7.61 14.89 -6.31
C ARG A 140 -6.27 14.95 -7.05
N ARG A 141 -5.31 15.74 -6.55
CA ARG A 141 -3.96 15.78 -7.11
C ARG A 141 -3.29 14.41 -7.04
N ASP A 142 -3.39 13.74 -5.91
CA ASP A 142 -2.73 12.45 -5.69
C ASP A 142 -3.42 11.32 -6.49
N PHE A 143 -4.75 11.34 -6.67
CA PHE A 143 -5.47 10.44 -7.56
C PHE A 143 -5.02 10.58 -9.03
N LEU A 144 -4.79 11.80 -9.52
CA LEU A 144 -4.29 12.04 -10.87
C LEU A 144 -2.86 11.52 -11.05
N ARG A 145 -2.00 11.68 -10.02
CA ARG A 145 -0.66 11.09 -10.02
C ARG A 145 -0.70 9.57 -10.00
N ALA A 146 -1.58 8.98 -9.19
CA ALA A 146 -1.80 7.54 -9.16
C ALA A 146 -2.28 7.02 -10.53
N ASP A 147 -3.22 7.70 -11.20
CA ASP A 147 -3.72 7.33 -12.53
C ASP A 147 -2.60 7.31 -13.59
N SER A 148 -1.72 8.32 -13.54
CA SER A 148 -0.53 8.38 -14.40
C SER A 148 0.42 7.22 -14.12
N ALA A 149 0.70 6.93 -12.84
CA ALA A 149 1.54 5.80 -12.44
C ALA A 149 0.94 4.44 -12.84
N TYR A 150 -0.38 4.26 -12.72
CA TYR A 150 -1.08 3.06 -13.18
C TYR A 150 -0.97 2.88 -14.69
N THR A 151 -1.01 3.96 -15.46
CA THR A 151 -0.80 3.90 -16.92
C THR A 151 0.56 3.30 -17.27
N ILE A 152 1.60 3.70 -16.55
CA ILE A 152 2.95 3.15 -16.69
C ILE A 152 2.98 1.68 -16.23
N LYS A 153 2.40 1.36 -15.06
CA LYS A 153 2.33 -0.01 -14.53
C LYS A 153 1.69 -0.97 -15.53
N ILE A 154 0.55 -0.60 -16.11
CA ILE A 154 -0.18 -1.40 -17.10
C ILE A 154 0.70 -1.71 -18.32
N GLN A 155 1.49 -0.75 -18.79
CA GLN A 155 2.44 -0.97 -19.90
C GLN A 155 3.55 -1.95 -19.51
N GLN A 156 4.08 -1.82 -18.29
CA GLN A 156 5.17 -2.68 -17.78
C GLN A 156 4.74 -4.14 -17.62
N VAL A 157 3.47 -4.39 -17.25
CA VAL A 157 2.95 -5.74 -17.02
C VAL A 157 2.15 -6.30 -18.19
N ALA A 158 2.15 -5.64 -19.35
CA ALA A 158 1.28 -5.98 -20.49
C ALA A 158 1.44 -7.42 -21.02
N GLN A 159 2.58 -8.06 -20.76
CA GLN A 159 2.85 -9.45 -21.18
C GLN A 159 2.31 -10.50 -20.20
N ASP A 160 2.01 -10.12 -18.96
CA ASP A 160 1.40 -10.99 -17.97
C ASP A 160 -0.09 -10.65 -17.87
N SER A 161 -0.94 -11.49 -18.46
CA SER A 161 -2.38 -11.22 -18.58
C SER A 161 -3.07 -11.02 -17.23
N LEU A 162 -2.61 -11.74 -16.20
CA LEU A 162 -3.18 -11.69 -14.86
C LEU A 162 -2.76 -10.39 -14.16
N MET A 163 -1.48 -10.03 -14.23
CA MET A 163 -0.98 -8.75 -13.67
C MET A 163 -1.55 -7.54 -14.42
N TYR A 164 -1.69 -7.64 -15.75
CA TYR A 164 -2.34 -6.64 -16.59
C TYR A 164 -3.80 -6.41 -16.18
N GLY A 165 -4.56 -7.49 -16.00
CA GLY A 165 -5.94 -7.42 -15.54
C GLY A 165 -6.07 -6.76 -14.16
N PHE A 166 -5.23 -7.14 -13.20
CA PHE A 166 -5.24 -6.52 -11.88
C PHE A 166 -4.87 -5.03 -11.91
N ALA A 167 -3.83 -4.64 -12.65
CA ALA A 167 -3.43 -3.24 -12.77
C ALA A 167 -4.53 -2.36 -13.38
N ARG A 168 -5.33 -2.90 -14.31
CA ARG A 168 -6.50 -2.20 -14.86
C ARG A 168 -7.62 -2.03 -13.85
N ILE A 169 -7.93 -3.07 -13.07
CA ILE A 169 -8.93 -2.99 -11.99
C ILE A 169 -8.53 -1.94 -10.95
N GLU A 170 -7.27 -1.94 -10.52
CA GLU A 170 -6.74 -0.95 -9.56
C GLU A 170 -6.83 0.47 -10.12
N LYS A 171 -6.47 0.66 -11.40
CA LYS A 171 -6.63 1.95 -12.07
C LYS A 171 -8.10 2.38 -12.14
N ALA A 172 -9.00 1.48 -12.46
CA ALA A 172 -10.43 1.80 -12.52
C ALA A 172 -10.99 2.15 -11.14
N LEU A 173 -10.58 1.46 -10.08
CA LEU A 173 -10.92 1.84 -8.70
C LEU A 173 -10.44 3.25 -8.37
N ASN A 174 -9.19 3.58 -8.75
CA ASN A 174 -8.62 4.92 -8.57
C ASN A 174 -9.47 6.01 -9.24
N LEU A 175 -9.85 5.80 -10.49
CA LEU A 175 -10.71 6.71 -11.24
C LEU A 175 -12.12 6.79 -10.63
N SER A 176 -12.68 5.65 -10.25
CA SER A 176 -14.00 5.59 -9.62
C SER A 176 -14.09 6.36 -8.32
N LEU A 177 -13.05 6.28 -7.48
CA LEU A 177 -12.97 7.06 -6.25
C LEU A 177 -12.76 8.55 -6.52
N MET A 178 -11.90 8.90 -7.48
CA MET A 178 -11.68 10.30 -7.85
C MET A 178 -12.96 10.97 -8.38
N GLN A 179 -13.73 10.25 -9.20
CA GLN A 179 -14.92 10.78 -9.89
C GLN A 179 -16.23 10.51 -9.16
N ASN A 180 -16.20 9.66 -8.11
CA ASN A 180 -17.39 9.13 -7.45
C ASN A 180 -18.34 8.40 -8.42
N ASP A 181 -17.78 7.62 -9.34
CA ASP A 181 -18.52 6.81 -10.32
C ASP A 181 -17.90 5.41 -10.42
N PHE A 182 -18.59 4.39 -9.91
CA PHE A 182 -18.07 3.03 -9.80
C PHE A 182 -18.32 2.14 -11.03
N ARG A 183 -18.96 2.67 -12.09
CA ARG A 183 -19.18 1.89 -13.32
C ARG A 183 -17.87 1.40 -13.95
N PRO A 184 -16.81 2.21 -14.11
CA PRO A 184 -15.54 1.74 -14.68
C PRO A 184 -14.92 0.59 -13.88
N PHE A 185 -14.95 0.68 -12.54
CA PHE A 185 -14.45 -0.38 -11.67
C PHE A 185 -15.23 -1.69 -11.83
N GLN A 186 -16.56 -1.61 -11.88
CA GLN A 186 -17.43 -2.78 -12.09
C GLN A 186 -17.22 -3.41 -13.49
N GLU A 187 -17.04 -2.58 -14.52
CA GLU A 187 -16.77 -3.01 -15.89
C GLU A 187 -15.42 -3.74 -16.01
N GLU A 188 -14.35 -3.23 -15.39
CA GLU A 188 -13.04 -3.89 -15.39
C GLU A 188 -13.06 -5.23 -14.64
N ILE A 189 -13.81 -5.33 -13.53
CA ILE A 189 -14.01 -6.61 -12.84
C ILE A 189 -14.73 -7.60 -13.77
N ALA A 190 -15.86 -7.20 -14.36
CA ALA A 190 -16.62 -8.06 -15.25
C ALA A 190 -15.81 -8.50 -16.50
N PHE A 191 -14.95 -7.61 -17.01
CA PHE A 191 -14.03 -7.92 -18.09
C PHE A 191 -12.98 -8.95 -17.66
N TYR A 192 -12.33 -8.75 -16.51
CA TYR A 192 -11.35 -9.70 -15.97
C TYR A 192 -11.96 -11.10 -15.80
N GLU A 193 -13.13 -11.19 -15.19
CA GLU A 193 -13.80 -12.48 -14.95
C GLU A 193 -14.16 -13.21 -16.25
N ARG A 194 -14.54 -12.45 -17.28
CA ARG A 194 -14.81 -13.00 -18.62
C ARG A 194 -13.56 -13.56 -19.28
N VAL A 195 -12.43 -12.85 -19.19
CA VAL A 195 -11.16 -13.26 -19.81
C VAL A 195 -10.57 -14.47 -19.07
N HIS A 196 -10.61 -14.47 -17.74
CA HIS A 196 -9.95 -15.49 -16.92
C HIS A 196 -10.88 -16.63 -16.50
N SER A 197 -12.15 -16.61 -16.91
CA SER A 197 -13.18 -17.61 -16.55
C SER A 197 -13.21 -17.94 -15.04
N SER A 198 -12.89 -16.95 -14.21
CA SER A 198 -12.75 -17.10 -12.76
C SER A 198 -13.11 -15.80 -12.06
N SER A 199 -13.77 -15.91 -10.91
CA SER A 199 -14.04 -14.75 -10.06
C SER A 199 -12.81 -14.38 -9.24
N ILE A 200 -12.65 -13.08 -8.98
CA ILE A 200 -11.65 -12.60 -8.04
C ILE A 200 -12.17 -12.91 -6.64
N ASN A 201 -11.44 -13.73 -5.87
CA ASN A 201 -11.88 -14.10 -4.53
C ASN A 201 -12.15 -12.85 -3.66
N GLY A 202 -13.36 -12.76 -3.11
CA GLY A 202 -13.80 -11.65 -2.26
C GLY A 202 -14.30 -10.42 -3.00
N ILE A 203 -14.27 -10.37 -4.34
CA ILE A 203 -14.68 -9.18 -5.13
C ILE A 203 -16.20 -8.93 -5.15
N GLU A 204 -17.01 -9.96 -4.92
CA GLU A 204 -18.48 -9.87 -4.98
C GLU A 204 -19.05 -8.77 -4.09
N GLN A 205 -18.46 -8.61 -2.90
CA GLN A 205 -18.87 -7.60 -1.95
C GLN A 205 -18.53 -6.17 -2.38
N TRP A 206 -17.65 -6.01 -3.37
CA TRP A 206 -17.16 -4.73 -3.90
C TRP A 206 -17.88 -4.33 -5.19
N LYS A 207 -18.44 -5.31 -5.93
CA LYS A 207 -19.30 -5.05 -7.10
C LYS A 207 -20.55 -4.24 -6.75
N GLN A 208 -21.01 -4.33 -5.50
CA GLN A 208 -22.21 -3.62 -5.01
C GLN A 208 -21.94 -2.16 -4.61
N ILE A 209 -20.69 -1.71 -4.64
CA ILE A 209 -20.34 -0.33 -4.30
C ILE A 209 -20.72 0.57 -5.47
N THR A 210 -21.56 1.55 -5.19
CA THR A 210 -22.09 2.51 -6.17
C THR A 210 -21.43 3.88 -6.05
N ASP A 211 -20.89 4.20 -4.88
CA ASP A 211 -20.34 5.51 -4.57
C ASP A 211 -19.21 5.41 -3.53
N LYS A 212 -18.45 6.48 -3.45
CA LYS A 212 -17.28 6.66 -2.61
C LYS A 212 -17.61 6.61 -1.12
N ALA A 213 -18.78 7.10 -0.71
CA ALA A 213 -19.18 7.04 0.69
C ALA A 213 -19.44 5.58 1.11
N ALA A 214 -20.11 4.79 0.28
CA ALA A 214 -20.27 3.35 0.49
C ALA A 214 -18.92 2.63 0.55
N TYR A 215 -17.96 2.99 -0.34
CA TYR A 215 -16.60 2.47 -0.27
C TYR A 215 -15.92 2.80 1.06
N TYR A 216 -15.91 4.07 1.49
CA TYR A 216 -15.25 4.47 2.74
C TYR A 216 -15.87 3.85 3.97
N ARG A 217 -17.19 3.75 4.05
CA ARG A 217 -17.84 3.02 5.15
C ARG A 217 -17.34 1.58 5.20
N LYS A 218 -17.38 0.88 4.07
CA LYS A 218 -16.91 -0.52 4.00
C LYS A 218 -15.44 -0.65 4.40
N MET A 219 -14.60 0.28 3.95
CA MET A 219 -13.16 0.29 4.23
C MET A 219 -12.82 0.62 5.68
N PHE A 220 -13.42 1.68 6.22
CA PHE A 220 -12.95 2.37 7.42
C PHE A 220 -13.91 2.32 8.61
N GLU A 221 -15.21 2.03 8.42
CA GLU A 221 -16.26 2.09 9.47
C GLU A 221 -16.90 0.75 9.81
#